data_AF-A0AAD4MAN4-F1
#
_entry.id   AF-A0AAD4MAN4-F1
#
_cell.length_a   1.000
_cell.length_b   1.000
_cell.length_c   1.000
_cell.angle_alpha   90.00
_cell.angle_beta   90.00
_cell.angle_gamma   90.00
#
_symmetry.space_group_name_H-M   'P 1'
#
loop_
_entity.id
_entity.type
_entity.pdbx_description
1 polymer ?
#
loop_
_entity_poly.entity_id
_entity_poly.type
_entity_poly.pdbx_seq_one_letter_code
_entity_poly.pdbx_strand_id
1 'polypeptide(L)'
;MHILFTLLSLIASAYAYQVITPGGASGWTTAGPNVVTWQRVDTDPRNFTILLVNQVGPSASSPPPPLILMLLTERCIMPLGSQVLAALVDGTLDTFTVSPPSTGYPTGTGFRVNLVVDSEHLDSILAQSQQFSIVQPNTTASVTRTIA
;
A
#
# COMPACT_ATOMS: atom_id res chain seq x y z
N MET A 1 -48.63 -15.73 32.37
CA MET A 1 -48.11 -14.84 31.29
C MET A 1 -46.77 -14.31 31.76
N HIS A 2 -45.66 -14.89 31.30
CA HIS A 2 -44.30 -14.47 31.70
C HIS A 2 -43.53 -14.11 30.44
N ILE A 3 -42.73 -13.06 30.59
CA ILE A 3 -42.34 -12.12 29.56
C ILE A 3 -41.30 -12.76 28.64
N LEU A 4 -41.54 -12.61 27.34
CA LEU A 4 -40.59 -12.91 26.27
C LEU A 4 -39.36 -12.01 26.43
N PHE A 5 -38.24 -12.55 26.91
CA PHE A 5 -36.93 -11.89 26.80
C PHE A 5 -36.26 -12.35 25.50
N THR A 6 -36.56 -11.64 24.40
CA THR A 6 -35.74 -11.69 23.19
C THR A 6 -34.39 -11.05 23.47
N LEU A 7 -33.35 -11.87 23.63
CA LEU A 7 -31.97 -11.41 23.64
C LEU A 7 -31.53 -11.21 22.18
N LEU A 8 -31.64 -9.99 21.67
CA LEU A 8 -31.03 -9.60 20.39
C LEU A 8 -29.51 -9.51 20.60
N SER A 9 -28.78 -10.62 20.44
CA SER A 9 -27.31 -10.57 20.38
C SER A 9 -26.90 -10.09 18.98
N LEU A 10 -26.91 -8.79 18.75
CA LEU A 10 -26.25 -8.21 17.58
C LEU A 10 -24.75 -8.13 17.87
N ILE A 11 -24.05 -9.27 17.79
CA ILE A 11 -22.58 -9.27 17.78
C ILE A 11 -22.18 -8.87 16.36
N ALA A 12 -22.24 -7.58 16.05
CA ALA A 12 -21.73 -7.04 14.80
C ALA A 12 -20.20 -6.99 14.88
N SER A 13 -19.55 -8.16 14.74
CA SER A 13 -18.11 -8.25 14.54
C SER A 13 -17.79 -8.00 13.06
N ALA A 14 -18.10 -6.80 12.56
CA ALA A 14 -17.67 -6.37 11.24
C ALA A 14 -16.26 -5.76 11.36
N TYR A 15 -15.25 -6.60 11.50
CA TYR A 15 -13.87 -6.16 11.42
C TYR A 15 -13.46 -6.20 9.95
N ALA A 16 -13.62 -5.08 9.24
CA ALA A 16 -13.22 -4.98 7.84
C ALA A 16 -11.72 -5.27 7.67
N TYR A 17 -11.29 -5.54 6.44
CA TYR A 17 -9.88 -5.66 6.10
C TYR A 17 -9.00 -4.62 6.83
N GLN A 18 -7.86 -5.06 7.37
CA GLN A 18 -6.85 -4.19 7.95
C GLN A 18 -5.50 -4.47 7.31
N VAL A 19 -4.86 -3.46 6.73
CA VAL A 19 -3.48 -3.60 6.22
C VAL A 19 -2.52 -3.55 7.41
N ILE A 20 -1.73 -4.60 7.59
CA ILE A 20 -0.72 -4.73 8.65
C ILE A 20 0.63 -4.20 8.15
N THR A 21 1.06 -4.62 6.95
CA THR A 21 2.25 -4.09 6.28
C THR A 21 1.98 -3.85 4.79
N PRO A 22 2.62 -2.85 4.15
CA PRO A 22 3.53 -1.85 4.74
C PRO A 22 2.80 -0.84 5.63
N GLY A 23 3.53 -0.11 6.49
CA GLY A 23 2.95 0.91 7.37
C GLY A 23 3.90 1.37 8.48
N GLY A 24 3.93 2.68 8.74
CA GLY A 24 4.76 3.26 9.80
C GLY A 24 6.25 3.01 9.53
N ALA A 25 6.92 2.29 10.43
CA ALA A 25 8.33 1.93 10.30
C ALA A 25 8.61 0.83 9.25
N SER A 26 7.59 0.05 8.87
CA SER A 26 7.70 -1.01 7.88
C SER A 26 7.48 -0.46 6.48
N GLY A 27 8.56 0.05 5.88
CA GLY A 27 8.58 0.57 4.51
C GLY A 27 8.89 -0.47 3.45
N TRP A 28 8.95 -0.03 2.19
CA TRP A 28 9.35 -0.84 1.05
C TRP A 28 10.69 -0.37 0.48
N THR A 29 11.28 -1.22 -0.35
CA THR A 29 12.47 -0.85 -1.13
C THR A 29 12.11 -0.62 -2.60
N THR A 30 12.95 0.13 -3.31
CA THR A 30 12.79 0.34 -4.76
C THR A 30 12.85 -0.95 -5.58
N ALA A 31 13.48 -1.99 -5.02
CA ALA A 31 13.66 -3.30 -5.61
C ALA A 31 13.35 -4.40 -4.60
N GLY A 32 13.08 -5.61 -5.09
CA GLY A 32 12.86 -6.81 -4.27
C GLY A 32 11.38 -7.17 -4.11
N PRO A 33 11.08 -8.36 -3.57
CA PRO A 33 9.70 -8.70 -3.24
C PRO A 33 9.24 -7.77 -2.13
N ASN A 34 8.37 -6.83 -2.46
CA ASN A 34 7.69 -6.02 -1.47
C ASN A 34 6.43 -6.79 -1.05
N VAL A 35 6.17 -6.83 0.26
CA VAL A 35 5.07 -7.64 0.81
C VAL A 35 3.98 -6.71 1.32
N VAL A 36 2.74 -7.06 0.98
CA VAL A 36 1.53 -6.54 1.62
C VAL A 36 0.98 -7.65 2.50
N THR A 37 0.71 -7.36 3.77
CA THR A 37 -0.02 -8.27 4.66
C THR A 37 -1.26 -7.58 5.20
N TRP A 38 -2.32 -8.36 5.42
CA TRP A 38 -3.58 -7.87 5.94
C TRP A 38 -4.22 -8.89 6.87
N GLN A 39 -5.18 -8.41 7.65
CA GLN A 39 -6.12 -9.24 8.39
C GLN A 39 -7.52 -9.05 7.79
N ARG A 40 -8.27 -10.14 7.65
CA ARG A 40 -9.66 -10.13 7.21
C ARG A 40 -10.57 -10.79 8.23
N VAL A 41 -11.87 -10.57 8.11
CA VAL A 41 -12.88 -11.47 8.67
C VAL A 41 -13.73 -12.09 7.58
N ASP A 42 -14.50 -13.12 7.95
CA ASP A 42 -15.24 -13.92 6.98
C ASP A 42 -16.32 -13.16 6.21
N THR A 43 -16.78 -12.02 6.73
CA THR A 43 -17.75 -11.15 6.04
C THR A 43 -17.14 -10.28 4.94
N ASP A 44 -15.81 -10.20 4.84
CA ASP A 44 -15.13 -9.40 3.82
C ASP A 44 -15.16 -10.08 2.43
N PRO A 45 -15.17 -9.30 1.32
CA PRO A 45 -15.00 -9.83 -0.03
C PRO A 45 -13.78 -10.74 -0.14
N ARG A 46 -13.90 -11.87 -0.84
CA ARG A 46 -12.78 -12.80 -1.00
C ARG A 46 -11.65 -12.25 -1.85
N ASN A 47 -11.96 -11.31 -2.75
CA ASN A 47 -11.02 -10.76 -3.69
C ASN A 47 -10.99 -9.24 -3.55
N PHE A 48 -9.82 -8.65 -3.79
CA PHE A 48 -9.63 -7.20 -3.84
C PHE A 48 -8.51 -6.82 -4.83
N THR A 49 -8.35 -5.53 -5.08
CA THR A 49 -7.25 -4.96 -5.85
C THR A 49 -6.33 -4.18 -4.92
N ILE A 50 -5.02 -4.34 -5.09
CA ILE A 50 -3.99 -3.61 -4.34
C ILE A 50 -3.57 -2.39 -5.16
N LEU A 51 -3.70 -1.22 -4.55
CA LEU A 51 -3.20 0.04 -5.12
C LEU A 51 -2.10 0.64 -4.26
N LEU A 52 -1.06 1.13 -4.92
CA LEU A 52 -0.10 2.04 -4.35
C LEU A 52 -0.52 3.47 -4.66
N VAL A 53 -0.68 4.28 -3.63
CA VAL A 53 -0.96 5.70 -3.77
C VAL A 53 0.15 6.51 -3.11
N ASN A 54 0.53 7.62 -3.72
CA ASN A 54 1.38 8.61 -3.08
C ASN A 54 0.57 9.89 -2.87
N GLN A 55 0.28 10.21 -1.60
CA GLN A 55 -0.46 11.42 -1.25
C GLN A 55 0.45 12.64 -1.07
N VAL A 56 1.77 12.44 -1.11
CA VAL A 56 2.77 13.52 -1.13
C VAL A 56 3.21 13.73 -2.57
N GLY A 57 2.27 14.18 -3.41
CA GLY A 57 2.63 14.96 -4.58
C GLY A 57 3.10 16.35 -4.12
N PRO A 58 3.73 17.18 -4.97
CA PRO A 58 3.82 18.61 -4.68
C PRO A 58 2.39 19.08 -4.44
N SER A 59 2.06 19.37 -3.19
CA SER A 59 0.75 19.87 -2.81
C SER A 59 0.46 21.07 -3.70
N ALA A 60 -0.59 20.99 -4.53
CA ALA A 60 -0.99 22.07 -5.43
C ALA A 60 -1.39 23.36 -4.68
N SER A 61 -1.40 23.33 -3.35
CA SER A 61 -1.56 24.47 -2.44
C SER A 61 -0.25 25.12 -1.99
N SER A 62 0.93 24.59 -2.36
CA SER A 62 2.21 25.26 -2.14
C SER A 62 2.50 26.21 -3.30
N PRO A 63 2.93 27.46 -3.03
CA PRO A 63 3.32 28.38 -4.09
C PRO A 63 4.38 27.72 -4.98
N PRO A 64 4.31 27.90 -6.32
CA PRO A 64 5.24 27.27 -7.24
C PRO A 64 6.67 27.71 -6.90
N PRO A 65 7.62 26.78 -6.72
CA PRO A 65 9.02 27.14 -6.54
C PRO A 65 9.56 27.78 -7.83
N PRO A 66 10.57 28.68 -7.73
CA PRO A 66 11.16 29.33 -8.89
C PRO A 66 11.76 28.29 -9.86
N LEU A 67 11.60 28.54 -11.16
CA LEU A 67 11.87 27.64 -12.29
C LEU A 67 13.27 27.00 -12.34
N ILE A 68 14.22 27.47 -11.55
CA ILE A 68 15.61 26.96 -11.48
C ILE A 68 15.76 25.71 -10.59
N LEU A 69 14.77 25.40 -9.74
CA LEU A 69 14.82 24.21 -8.88
C LEU A 69 14.02 23.00 -9.43
N MET A 70 13.35 23.17 -10.58
CA MET A 70 12.51 22.12 -11.16
C MET A 70 13.32 20.92 -11.65
N LEU A 71 14.58 21.09 -12.10
CA LEU A 71 15.34 20.01 -12.76
C LEU A 71 16.06 19.03 -11.81
N LEU A 72 16.19 19.34 -10.51
CA LEU A 72 17.04 18.56 -9.60
C LEU A 72 16.29 17.60 -8.68
N THR A 73 14.95 17.69 -8.62
CA THR A 73 14.11 16.90 -7.69
C THR A 73 13.31 15.79 -8.38
N GLU A 74 13.41 15.66 -9.71
CA GLU A 74 12.46 14.90 -10.53
C GLU A 74 12.73 13.40 -10.63
N ARG A 75 13.76 12.87 -9.95
CA ARG A 75 14.06 11.43 -10.05
C ARG A 75 13.26 10.54 -9.11
N CYS A 76 12.35 11.08 -8.31
CA CYS A 76 11.72 10.26 -7.30
C CYS A 76 10.34 10.67 -6.79
N ILE A 77 9.41 10.96 -7.70
CA ILE A 77 8.03 11.19 -7.30
C ILE A 77 7.15 10.45 -8.30
N MET A 78 6.30 9.52 -7.84
CA MET A 78 5.25 8.97 -8.72
C MET A 78 4.47 10.16 -9.30
N PRO A 79 4.22 10.21 -10.63
CA PRO A 79 3.27 11.20 -11.15
C PRO A 79 1.98 11.06 -10.35
N LEU A 80 1.36 12.18 -9.95
CA LEU A 80 0.12 12.20 -9.15
C LEU A 80 -0.86 11.16 -9.70
N GLY A 81 -1.06 10.07 -8.97
CA GLY A 81 -1.81 8.93 -9.47
C GLY A 81 -1.71 7.70 -8.56
N SER A 82 -2.71 6.84 -8.69
CA SER A 82 -2.75 5.53 -8.07
C SER A 82 -2.18 4.50 -9.05
N GLN A 83 -1.26 3.65 -8.58
CA GLN A 83 -0.75 2.53 -9.37
C GLN A 83 -1.40 1.24 -8.90
N VAL A 84 -2.05 0.52 -9.82
CA VAL A 84 -2.52 -0.85 -9.54
C VAL A 84 -1.30 -1.77 -9.48
N LEU A 85 -1.10 -2.42 -8.33
CA LEU A 85 0.00 -3.36 -8.12
C LEU A 85 -0.41 -4.79 -8.48
N ALA A 86 -1.64 -5.15 -8.15
CA ALA A 86 -2.23 -6.45 -8.43
C ALA A 86 -3.76 -6.32 -8.38
N ALA A 87 -4.45 -7.02 -9.27
CA ALA A 87 -5.91 -7.09 -9.31
C ALA A 87 -6.36 -8.53 -9.02
N LEU A 88 -7.60 -8.69 -8.53
CA LEU A 88 -8.17 -9.99 -8.15
C LEU A 88 -7.28 -10.79 -7.17
N VAL A 89 -6.66 -10.10 -6.21
CA VAL A 89 -5.88 -10.74 -5.16
C VAL A 89 -6.81 -11.52 -4.23
N ASP A 90 -6.46 -12.78 -3.93
CA ASP A 90 -7.18 -13.61 -2.97
C ASP A 90 -6.86 -13.17 -1.55
N GLY A 91 -7.85 -12.60 -0.88
CA GLY A 91 -7.74 -12.10 0.48
C GLY A 91 -7.61 -13.19 1.53
N THR A 92 -7.89 -14.46 1.22
CA THR A 92 -7.71 -15.59 2.16
C THR A 92 -6.24 -15.98 2.37
N LEU A 93 -5.33 -15.40 1.59
CA LEU A 93 -3.89 -15.68 1.70
C LEU A 93 -3.20 -14.88 2.81
N ASP A 94 -3.83 -13.84 3.37
CA ASP A 94 -3.31 -12.89 4.37
C ASP A 94 -2.03 -12.12 3.97
N THR A 95 -1.40 -12.49 2.87
CA THR A 95 -0.17 -11.92 2.33
C THR A 95 -0.15 -11.95 0.81
N PHE A 96 0.46 -10.93 0.21
CA PHE A 96 0.75 -10.88 -1.21
C PHE A 96 2.11 -10.26 -1.46
N THR A 97 2.90 -10.87 -2.35
CA THR A 97 4.17 -10.31 -2.79
C THR A 97 3.97 -9.51 -4.06
N VAL A 98 4.18 -8.20 -4.00
CA VAL A 98 4.17 -7.32 -5.15
C VAL A 98 5.57 -7.23 -5.74
N SER A 99 5.66 -7.47 -7.05
CA SER A 99 6.92 -7.32 -7.78
C SER A 99 7.04 -5.89 -8.29
N PRO A 100 8.20 -5.23 -8.11
CA PRO A 100 8.41 -3.90 -8.63
C PRO A 100 8.35 -3.89 -10.16
N PRO A 101 7.89 -2.79 -10.79
CA PRO A 101 8.06 -2.57 -12.22
C PRO A 101 9.55 -2.69 -12.62
N SER A 102 9.84 -2.88 -13.91
CA SER A 102 11.23 -2.95 -14.41
C SER A 102 12.10 -1.72 -14.05
N THR A 103 11.47 -0.58 -13.81
CA THR A 103 12.10 0.68 -13.36
C THR A 103 12.22 0.80 -11.83
N GLY A 104 11.69 -0.17 -11.07
CA GLY A 104 11.58 -0.11 -9.62
C GLY A 104 10.40 0.75 -9.13
N TYR A 105 10.15 0.72 -7.83
CA TYR A 105 9.31 1.72 -7.18
C TYR A 105 10.10 3.02 -6.97
N PRO A 106 9.48 4.21 -7.06
CA PRO A 106 10.16 5.44 -6.69
C PRO A 106 10.38 5.48 -5.17
N THR A 107 11.54 5.97 -4.75
CA THR A 107 11.77 6.39 -3.35
C THR A 107 10.97 7.62 -2.97
N GLY A 108 10.74 7.80 -1.67
CA GLY A 108 10.06 8.96 -1.11
C GLY A 108 9.30 8.62 0.16
N THR A 109 8.52 9.57 0.64
CA THR A 109 7.60 9.40 1.78
C THR A 109 6.20 9.77 1.33
N GLY A 110 5.15 9.27 1.97
CA GLY A 110 3.78 9.58 1.51
C GLY A 110 3.02 8.42 0.90
N PHE A 111 3.68 7.26 0.82
CA PHE A 111 3.10 6.08 0.22
C PHE A 111 2.10 5.44 1.16
N ARG A 112 0.99 4.98 0.58
CA ARG A 112 0.00 4.13 1.23
C ARG A 112 -0.39 3.01 0.29
N VAL A 113 -0.72 1.87 0.88
CA VAL A 113 -1.38 0.78 0.18
C VAL A 113 -2.86 0.85 0.48
N ASN A 114 -3.67 0.86 -0.58
CA ASN A 114 -5.11 0.79 -0.53
C ASN A 114 -5.55 -0.58 -1.04
N LEU A 115 -6.39 -1.26 -0.26
CA LEU A 115 -7.16 -2.40 -0.72
C LEU A 115 -8.50 -1.86 -1.19
N VAL A 116 -8.85 -2.10 -2.44
CA VAL A 116 -10.13 -1.65 -3.03
C VAL A 116 -10.92 -2.85 -3.54
N VAL A 117 -12.22 -2.67 -3.69
CA VAL A 117 -13.12 -3.75 -4.14
C VAL A 117 -12.67 -4.36 -5.47
N ASP A 118 -12.38 -3.53 -6.47
CA ASP A 118 -11.99 -4.00 -7.80
C ASP A 118 -11.25 -2.91 -8.61
N SER A 119 -10.73 -3.28 -9.78
CA SER A 119 -9.96 -2.37 -10.66
C SER A 119 -10.80 -1.31 -11.39
N GLU A 120 -12.13 -1.46 -11.41
CA GLU A 120 -13.08 -0.54 -12.03
C GLU A 120 -13.62 0.48 -11.00
N HIS A 121 -13.64 0.11 -9.71
CA HIS A 121 -14.09 0.95 -8.59
C HIS A 121 -12.95 1.26 -7.60
N LEU A 122 -11.94 2.00 -8.07
CA LEU A 122 -10.76 2.38 -7.27
C LEU A 122 -11.08 3.30 -6.07
N ASP A 123 -12.24 3.94 -6.07
CA ASP A 123 -12.71 4.80 -4.97
C ASP A 123 -13.35 3.99 -3.82
N SER A 124 -13.66 2.72 -4.03
CA SER A 124 -14.26 1.85 -3.02
C SER A 124 -13.18 1.19 -2.16
N ILE A 125 -12.67 1.93 -1.18
CA ILE A 125 -11.60 1.50 -0.28
C ILE A 125 -12.15 0.54 0.78
N LEU A 126 -11.64 -0.70 0.79
CA LEU A 126 -11.87 -1.70 1.82
C LEU A 126 -10.95 -1.50 3.02
N ALA A 127 -9.67 -1.16 2.76
CA ALA A 127 -8.69 -0.90 3.80
C ALA A 127 -7.58 0.01 3.29
N GLN A 128 -6.93 0.72 4.22
CA GLN A 128 -5.79 1.58 3.91
C GLN A 128 -4.68 1.39 4.94
N SER A 129 -3.45 1.36 4.46
CA SER A 129 -2.28 1.27 5.32
C SER A 129 -1.94 2.60 6.02
N GLN A 130 -1.15 2.50 7.09
CA GLN A 130 -0.39 3.65 7.57
C GLN A 130 0.57 4.15 6.48
N GLN A 131 0.92 5.44 6.53
CA GLN A 131 1.89 6.00 5.60
C GLN A 131 3.25 5.34 5.83
N PHE A 132 3.96 5.08 4.76
CA PHE A 132 5.31 4.54 4.80
C PHE A 132 6.21 5.24 3.78
N SER A 133 7.49 4.92 3.86
CA SER A 133 8.52 5.43 2.95
C SER A 133 9.04 4.30 2.08
N ILE A 134 9.34 4.62 0.82
CA ILE A 134 10.07 3.73 -0.08
C ILE A 134 11.50 4.24 -0.14
N VAL A 135 12.47 3.36 0.11
CA VAL A 135 13.89 3.72 0.12
C VAL A 135 14.68 2.83 -0.85
N GLN A 136 15.88 3.25 -1.24
CA GLN A 136 16.76 2.32 -1.95
C GLN A 136 17.12 1.16 -1.03
N PRO A 137 17.21 -0.08 -1.56
CA PRO A 137 17.77 -1.18 -0.78
C PRO A 137 19.17 -0.77 -0.32
N ASN A 138 19.44 -0.96 0.97
CA ASN A 138 20.79 -0.86 1.51
C ASN A 138 21.58 -2.07 1.01
N THR A 139 22.05 -2.02 -0.23
CA THR A 139 23.00 -3.01 -0.75
C THR A 139 24.32 -2.84 -0.02
N THR A 140 24.42 -3.42 1.18
CA THR A 140 25.72 -3.88 1.66
C THR A 140 26.11 -5.00 0.73
N ALA A 141 26.71 -4.64 -0.40
CA ALA A 141 27.28 -5.59 -1.34
C ALA A 141 28.31 -6.40 -0.56
N SER A 142 27.99 -7.66 -0.24
CA SER A 142 29.01 -8.63 0.10
C SER A 142 29.82 -8.82 -1.18
N VAL A 143 30.89 -8.05 -1.32
CA VAL A 143 31.84 -8.21 -2.41
C VAL A 143 32.56 -9.52 -2.15
N THR A 144 32.03 -10.63 -2.68
CA THR A 144 32.83 -11.84 -2.86
C THR A 144 33.83 -11.53 -3.97
N ARG A 145 35.02 -11.05 -3.57
CA ARG A 145 36.19 -11.00 -4.44
C ARG A 145 36.56 -12.44 -4.80
N THR A 146 36.08 -12.93 -5.93
CA THR A 146 36.70 -14.07 -6.59
C THR A 146 37.99 -13.57 -7.21
N ILE A 147 39.10 -13.82 -6.53
CA ILE A 147 40.45 -13.75 -7.10
C ILE A 147 40.65 -14.96 -8.01
N ALA A 148 40.99 -14.71 -9.27
CA ALA A 148 41.47 -15.70 -10.23
C ALA A 148 43.00 -15.66 -10.27
#